data_AF-A0A7C5ZXP9-F1
#
_entry.id   AF-A0A7C5ZXP9-F1
#
_cell.length_a   1.000
_cell.length_b   1.000
_cell.length_c   1.000
_cell.angle_alpha   90.00
_cell.angle_beta   90.00
_cell.angle_gamma   90.00
#
_symmetry.space_group_name_H-M   'P 1'
#
loop_
_entity.id
_entity.type
_entity.pdbx_description
1 polymer ?
#
loop_
_entity_poly.entity_id
_entity_poly.type
_entity_poly.pdbx_seq_one_letter_code
_entity_poly.pdbx_strand_id
1 'polypeptide(L)'
;MSELDGKIDESIAELKQYVAFSPDINNAIKGLEQLKQELRNLTKENIDEVLKGVDEAYRSSFEFSSYIPKTFTTLKTIKEWLENKKASM
;
A
#
# COMPACT_ATOMS: atom_id res chain seq x y z
N MET A 1 12.19 -6.37 3.54
CA MET A 1 11.05 -6.96 2.80
C MET A 1 10.06 -7.68 3.71
N SER A 2 10.48 -8.63 4.56
CA SER A 2 9.54 -9.37 5.42
C SER A 2 8.62 -8.49 6.30
N GLU A 3 9.09 -7.31 6.73
CA GLU A 3 8.29 -6.39 7.53
C GLU A 3 7.18 -5.68 6.73
N LEU A 4 7.52 -5.13 5.54
CA LEU A 4 6.52 -4.48 4.67
C LEU A 4 5.49 -5.49 4.17
N ASP A 5 5.93 -6.70 3.85
CA ASP A 5 5.04 -7.80 3.46
C ASP A 5 4.01 -8.11 4.55
N GLY A 6 4.43 -8.15 5.82
CA GLY A 6 3.53 -8.35 6.95
C GLY A 6 2.53 -7.22 7.13
N LYS A 7 2.98 -5.96 7.01
CA LYS A 7 2.09 -4.79 7.07
C LYS A 7 1.04 -4.78 5.96
N ILE A 8 1.42 -5.20 4.75
CA ILE A 8 0.50 -5.35 3.63
C ILE A 8 -0.53 -6.45 3.92
N ASP A 9 -0.10 -7.60 4.46
CA ASP A 9 -1.00 -8.69 4.81
C ASP A 9 -2.00 -8.28 5.90
N GLU A 10 -1.56 -7.50 6.89
CA GLU A 10 -2.44 -6.91 7.90
C GLU A 10 -3.46 -5.91 7.32
N SER A 11 -3.03 -5.10 6.35
CA SER A 11 -3.91 -4.15 5.65
C SER A 11 -4.97 -4.89 4.82
N ILE A 12 -4.58 -5.95 4.12
CA ILE A 12 -5.52 -6.82 3.40
C ILE A 12 -6.52 -7.47 4.36
N ALA A 13 -6.07 -7.93 5.53
CA ALA A 13 -6.96 -8.52 6.53
C ALA A 13 -7.98 -7.51 7.10
N GLU A 14 -7.57 -6.26 7.31
CA GLU A 14 -8.47 -5.16 7.69
C GLU A 14 -9.51 -4.88 6.59
N LEU A 15 -9.06 -4.70 5.35
CA LEU A 15 -9.96 -4.45 4.22
C LEU A 15 -10.94 -5.60 3.98
N LYS A 16 -10.54 -6.86 4.21
CA LYS A 16 -11.42 -8.02 4.06
C LYS A 16 -12.69 -7.95 4.91
N GLN A 17 -12.65 -7.24 6.04
CA GLN A 17 -13.83 -7.02 6.89
C GLN A 17 -14.91 -6.17 6.19
N TYR A 18 -14.51 -5.40 5.18
CA TYR A 18 -15.38 -4.46 4.48
C TYR A 18 -15.81 -4.92 3.07
N VAL A 19 -15.38 -6.10 2.61
CA VAL A 19 -15.61 -6.61 1.25
C VAL A 19 -17.10 -6.72 0.90
N ALA A 20 -17.96 -6.99 1.88
CA ALA A 20 -19.41 -7.07 1.66
C ALA A 20 -20.07 -5.70 1.41
N PHE A 21 -19.41 -4.59 1.75
CA PHE A 21 -20.00 -3.25 1.69
C PHE A 21 -19.67 -2.48 0.41
N SER A 22 -18.56 -2.80 -0.26
CA SER A 22 -18.24 -2.19 -1.55
C SER A 22 -17.34 -3.08 -2.42
N PRO A 23 -17.62 -3.19 -3.73
CA PRO A 23 -16.74 -3.86 -4.68
C PRO A 23 -15.35 -3.19 -4.78
N ASP A 24 -15.25 -1.90 -4.45
CA ASP A 24 -13.98 -1.16 -4.49
C ASP A 24 -12.97 -1.70 -3.47
N ILE A 25 -13.44 -2.31 -2.39
CA ILE A 25 -12.59 -2.96 -1.39
C ILE A 25 -11.83 -4.15 -2.01
N ASN A 26 -12.47 -4.90 -2.91
CA ASN A 26 -11.77 -5.98 -3.63
C ASN A 26 -10.70 -5.43 -4.56
N ASN A 27 -10.92 -4.27 -5.17
CA ASN A 27 -9.92 -3.61 -6.01
C ASN A 27 -8.76 -3.08 -5.16
N ALA A 28 -9.04 -2.50 -3.98
CA ALA A 28 -8.01 -2.08 -3.03
C ALA A 28 -7.15 -3.25 -2.54
N ILE A 29 -7.76 -4.40 -2.21
CA ILE A 29 -7.04 -5.62 -1.82
C ILE A 29 -6.13 -6.10 -2.95
N LYS A 30 -6.65 -6.16 -4.19
CA LYS A 30 -5.82 -6.53 -5.35
C LYS A 30 -4.66 -5.56 -5.58
N GLY A 31 -4.90 -4.26 -5.40
CA GLY A 31 -3.86 -3.24 -5.48
C GLY A 31 -2.76 -3.43 -4.43
N LEU A 32 -3.12 -3.79 -3.20
CA LEU A 32 -2.15 -4.14 -2.15
C LEU A 32 -1.35 -5.41 -2.48
N GLU A 33 -2.00 -6.44 -3.05
CA GLU A 33 -1.33 -7.66 -3.51
C GLU A 33 -0.34 -7.37 -4.66
N GLN A 34 -0.73 -6.50 -5.60
CA GLN A 34 0.14 -6.05 -6.70
C GLN A 34 1.32 -5.25 -6.16
N LEU A 35 1.07 -4.28 -5.27
CA LEU A 35 2.11 -3.49 -4.61
C LEU A 35 3.15 -4.39 -3.92
N LYS A 36 2.71 -5.48 -3.28
CA LYS A 36 3.63 -6.46 -2.68
C LYS A 36 4.61 -7.06 -3.70
N GLN A 37 4.15 -7.34 -4.93
CA GLN A 37 5.01 -7.85 -6.00
C GLN A 37 5.92 -6.76 -6.57
N GLU A 38 5.40 -5.54 -6.74
CA GLU A 38 6.17 -4.39 -7.21
C GLU A 38 7.32 -4.05 -6.26
N LEU A 39 7.07 -4.04 -4.94
CA LEU A 39 8.10 -3.81 -3.92
C LEU A 39 9.19 -4.89 -3.93
N ARG A 40 8.87 -6.13 -4.28
CA ARG A 40 9.86 -7.23 -4.41
C ARG A 40 10.71 -7.10 -5.67
N ASN A 41 10.16 -6.52 -6.73
CA ASN A 41 10.81 -6.32 -8.03
C ASN A 41 11.14 -4.84 -8.29
N LEU A 42 11.42 -4.09 -7.22
CA LEU A 42 11.65 -2.65 -7.30
C LEU A 42 13.00 -2.35 -7.98
N THR A 43 12.99 -1.48 -8.97
CA THR A 43 14.15 -1.04 -9.75
C THR A 43 14.21 0.50 -9.80
N LYS A 44 15.33 1.05 -10.26
CA LYS A 44 15.44 2.50 -10.51
C LYS A 44 14.44 3.01 -11.55
N GLU A 45 14.00 2.14 -12.45
CA GLU A 45 13.13 2.47 -13.58
C GLU A 45 11.66 2.53 -13.17
N ASN A 46 11.24 1.71 -12.20
CA ASN A 46 9.83 1.63 -11.77
C ASN A 46 9.53 2.33 -10.44
N ILE A 47 10.55 2.70 -9.66
CA ILE A 47 10.35 3.24 -8.31
C ILE A 47 9.48 4.49 -8.28
N ASP A 48 9.56 5.36 -9.29
CA ASP A 48 8.74 6.56 -9.40
C ASP A 48 7.27 6.26 -9.66
N GLU A 49 7.00 5.24 -10.48
CA GLU A 49 5.63 4.79 -10.77
C GLU A 49 5.00 4.14 -9.52
N VAL A 50 5.74 3.25 -8.85
CA VAL A 50 5.30 2.60 -7.61
C VAL A 50 5.06 3.64 -6.52
N LEU A 51 5.97 4.60 -6.35
CA LEU A 51 5.82 5.68 -5.36
C LEU A 51 4.59 6.54 -5.64
N LYS A 52 4.33 6.86 -6.91
CA LYS A 52 3.12 7.61 -7.30
C LYS A 52 1.84 6.84 -6.96
N GLY A 53 1.79 5.54 -7.28
CA GLY A 53 0.64 4.69 -6.95
C GLY A 53 0.39 4.61 -5.45
N VAL A 54 1.44 4.47 -4.64
CA VAL A 54 1.33 4.48 -3.18
C VAL A 54 0.88 5.84 -2.64
N ASP A 55 1.35 6.96 -3.21
CA ASP A 55 0.92 8.29 -2.78
C ASP A 55 -0.56 8.55 -3.08
N GLU A 56 -1.05 8.12 -4.24
CA GLU A 56 -2.47 8.21 -4.62
C GLU A 56 -3.35 7.34 -3.69
N ALA A 57 -2.92 6.10 -3.42
CA ALA A 57 -3.59 5.22 -2.47
C ALA A 57 -3.59 5.81 -1.05
N TYR A 58 -2.47 6.38 -0.60
CA TYR A 58 -2.37 7.01 0.72
C TYR A 58 -3.33 8.20 0.85
N ARG A 59 -3.36 9.09 -0.15
CA ARG A 59 -4.27 10.25 -0.17
C ARG A 59 -5.74 9.83 -0.17
N SER A 60 -6.11 8.86 -1.01
CA SER A 60 -7.49 8.36 -1.06
C SER A 60 -7.92 7.65 0.23
N SER A 61 -6.98 6.99 0.92
CA SER A 61 -7.26 6.35 2.22
C SER A 61 -7.45 7.33 3.38
N PHE A 62 -7.10 8.62 3.22
CA PHE A 62 -7.14 9.61 4.30
C PHE A 62 -8.55 9.78 4.89
N GLU A 63 -9.57 9.89 4.04
CA GLU A 63 -10.98 10.03 4.45
C GLU A 63 -11.50 8.83 5.24
N PHE A 64 -10.87 7.67 5.04
CA PHE A 64 -11.22 6.40 5.69
C PHE A 64 -10.28 6.02 6.83
N SER A 65 -9.31 6.86 7.18
CA SER A 65 -8.23 6.54 8.14
C SER A 65 -8.73 6.07 9.50
N SER A 66 -9.89 6.53 9.96
CA SER A 66 -10.54 6.06 11.20
C SER A 66 -11.12 4.64 11.10
N TYR A 67 -11.48 4.18 9.90
CA TYR A 67 -12.05 2.86 9.64
C TYR A 67 -11.01 1.85 9.19
N ILE A 68 -9.98 2.31 8.47
CA ILE A 68 -8.88 1.48 7.96
C ILE A 68 -7.50 1.97 8.45
N PRO A 69 -7.30 2.12 9.78
CA PRO A 69 -6.10 2.73 10.35
C PRO A 69 -4.81 1.96 10.02
N LYS A 70 -4.88 0.62 9.87
CA LYS A 70 -3.71 -0.18 9.50
C LYS A 70 -3.33 0.06 8.05
N THR A 71 -4.31 0.09 7.16
CA THR A 71 -4.10 0.38 5.73
C THR A 71 -3.50 1.75 5.54
N PHE A 72 -4.08 2.78 6.17
CA PHE A 72 -3.56 4.16 6.12
C PHE A 72 -2.11 4.24 6.61
N THR A 73 -1.83 3.66 7.78
CA THR A 73 -0.48 3.67 8.37
C THR A 73 0.53 2.89 7.51
N THR A 74 0.11 1.75 6.95
CA THR A 74 0.95 0.92 6.08
C THR A 74 1.32 1.65 4.80
N LEU A 75 0.36 2.30 4.13
CA LEU A 75 0.62 3.09 2.94
C LEU A 75 1.59 4.25 3.23
N LYS A 76 1.45 4.92 4.37
CA LYS A 76 2.41 5.93 4.83
C LYS A 76 3.82 5.34 5.00
N THR A 77 3.94 4.21 5.71
CA THR A 77 5.24 3.54 5.92
C THR A 77 5.88 3.12 4.60
N ILE A 78 5.11 2.57 3.65
CA ILE A 78 5.62 2.17 2.34
C ILE A 78 6.08 3.39 1.55
N LYS A 79 5.32 4.48 1.57
CA LYS A 79 5.69 5.74 0.93
C LYS A 79 7.03 6.26 1.44
N GLU A 80 7.17 6.40 2.76
CA GLU A 80 8.41 6.86 3.39
C GLU A 80 9.59 5.94 3.07
N TRP A 81 9.35 4.62 3.05
CA TRP A 81 10.36 3.64 2.66
C TRP A 81 10.79 3.80 1.19
N LEU A 82 9.84 3.98 0.26
CA LEU A 82 10.11 4.19 -1.16
C LEU A 82 10.88 5.50 -1.41
N GLU A 83 10.53 6.59 -0.72
CA GLU A 83 11.25 7.86 -0.81
C GLU A 83 12.71 7.72 -0.38
N ASN A 84 12.95 7.06 0.76
CA ASN A 84 14.30 6.77 1.25
C ASN A 84 15.05 5.80 0.32
N LYS A 85 14.36 4.80 -0.22
CA LYS A 85 14.94 3.83 -1.15
C LYS A 85 15.36 4.51 -2.45
N LYS A 86 14.54 5.42 -2.99
CA LYS A 86 14.86 6.22 -4.17
C LYS A 86 16.08 7.10 -3.95
N ALA A 87 16.17 7.77 -2.81
CA ALA A 87 17.30 8.64 -2.48
C ALA A 87 18.63 7.87 -2.34
N SER A 88 18.59 6.57 -2.04
CA SER A 88 19.75 5.72 -1.83
C SER A 88 20.12 4.83 -3.03
N MET A 89 19.37 4.91 -4.12
CA MET A 89 19.54 4.06 -5.30
C MET A 89 20.61 4.54 -6.27
#